data_AF-A0A5R9B7M6-F1
#
_entry.id   AF-A0A5R9B7M6-F1
#
_cell.length_a   1.000
_cell.length_b   1.000
_cell.length_c   1.000
_cell.angle_alpha   90.00
_cell.angle_beta   90.00
_cell.angle_gamma   90.00
#
_symmetry.space_group_name_H-M   'P 1'
#
loop_
_entity.id
_entity.type
_entity.pdbx_description
1 polymer ?
#
loop_
_entity_poly.entity_id
_entity_poly.type
_entity_poly.pdbx_seq_one_letter_code
_entity_poly.pdbx_strand_id
1 'polypeptide(L)'
;MKANIFKQKVKKQLWFLNKKEKNKLDEVLSKAIDSNESEELKRPIAFSNQFLKEYIFKEKVVSSTQLFILLLGILGTYIVLIGLFLFGFLTSLTSVQYFIKPEVELSTVTVLLTLVGALLLLIVSLYMIKVVTGYFTKKLLEYKHNKTL
;
A
#
# COMPACT_ATOMS: atom_id res chain seq x y z
N MET A 1 -25.67 6.83 -11.37
CA MET A 1 -24.86 7.19 -10.18
C MET A 1 -24.18 8.53 -10.48
N LYS A 2 -24.07 9.49 -9.53
CA LYS A 2 -23.33 10.74 -9.81
C LYS A 2 -21.88 10.38 -10.18
N ALA A 3 -21.36 10.91 -11.29
CA ALA A 3 -20.02 10.62 -11.82
C ALA A 3 -18.89 10.77 -10.78
N ASN A 4 -19.04 11.72 -9.86
CA ASN A 4 -18.11 11.93 -8.75
C ASN A 4 -18.04 10.74 -7.77
N ILE A 5 -19.19 10.11 -7.46
CA ILE A 5 -19.24 8.94 -6.56
C ILE A 5 -18.62 7.71 -7.24
N PHE A 6 -18.82 7.56 -8.55
CA PHE A 6 -18.17 6.50 -9.34
C PHE A 6 -16.65 6.67 -9.33
N LYS A 7 -16.15 7.89 -9.60
CA LYS A 7 -14.72 8.23 -9.57
C LYS A 7 -14.09 7.90 -8.22
N GLN A 8 -14.74 8.26 -7.12
CA GLN A 8 -14.25 7.94 -5.78
C GLN A 8 -14.20 6.43 -5.52
N LYS A 9 -15.21 5.67 -5.94
CA LYS A 9 -15.22 4.21 -5.76
C LYS A 9 -14.12 3.52 -6.57
N VAL A 10 -13.90 3.90 -7.82
CA VAL A 10 -12.83 3.34 -8.67
C VAL A 10 -11.45 3.71 -8.12
N LYS A 11 -11.23 4.97 -7.73
CA LYS A 11 -9.96 5.40 -7.09
C LYS A 11 -9.69 4.67 -5.77
N LYS A 12 -10.73 4.41 -4.98
CA LYS A 12 -10.63 3.65 -3.74
C LYS A 12 -10.26 2.18 -3.99
N GLN A 13 -10.80 1.57 -5.03
CA GLN A 13 -10.44 0.19 -5.40
C GLN A 13 -9.01 0.09 -5.94
N LEU A 14 -8.58 1.09 -6.71
CA LEU A 14 -7.27 1.15 -7.36
C LEU A 14 -6.24 1.97 -6.56
N TRP A 15 -6.42 2.06 -5.23
CA TRP A 15 -5.57 2.87 -4.35
C TRP A 15 -4.08 2.47 -4.41
N PHE A 16 -3.81 1.20 -4.71
CA PHE A 16 -2.49 0.57 -4.79
C PHE A 16 -1.73 0.86 -6.10
N LEU A 17 -2.36 1.53 -7.08
CA LEU A 17 -1.69 1.90 -8.34
C LEU A 17 -0.56 2.92 -8.12
N ASN A 18 0.50 2.82 -8.93
CA ASN A 18 1.62 3.76 -8.92
C ASN A 18 1.20 5.12 -9.52
N LYS A 19 1.99 6.19 -9.29
CA LYS A 19 1.68 7.56 -9.74
C LYS A 19 1.40 7.65 -11.25
N LYS A 20 2.20 6.97 -12.08
CA LYS A 20 2.01 6.90 -13.54
C LYS A 20 0.71 6.20 -13.93
N GLU A 21 0.34 5.15 -13.20
CA GLU A 21 -0.85 4.33 -13.45
C GLU A 21 -2.12 5.07 -13.00
N LYS A 22 -2.04 5.84 -11.91
CA LYS A 22 -3.10 6.74 -11.45
C LYS A 22 -3.39 7.85 -12.45
N ASN A 23 -2.35 8.41 -13.07
CA ASN A 23 -2.54 9.42 -14.12
C ASN A 23 -3.26 8.82 -15.35
N LYS A 24 -2.87 7.61 -15.78
CA LYS A 24 -3.58 6.88 -16.84
C LYS A 24 -5.02 6.56 -16.46
N LEU A 25 -5.26 6.13 -15.22
CA LEU A 25 -6.61 5.88 -14.72
C LEU A 25 -7.46 7.15 -14.77
N ASP A 26 -6.92 8.30 -14.35
CA ASP A 26 -7.64 9.57 -14.41
C ASP A 26 -7.96 10.01 -15.84
N GLU A 27 -7.09 9.72 -16.81
CA GLU A 27 -7.33 9.98 -18.23
C GLU A 27 -8.42 9.07 -18.82
N VAL A 28 -8.36 7.76 -18.56
CA VAL A 28 -9.38 6.80 -19.04
C VAL A 28 -10.74 7.07 -18.38
N LEU A 29 -10.73 7.44 -17.09
CA LEU A 29 -11.94 7.71 -16.32
C LEU A 29 -12.57 9.07 -16.67
N SER A 30 -11.80 10.06 -17.10
CA SER A 30 -12.35 11.31 -17.66
C SER A 30 -12.99 11.08 -19.02
N LYS A 31 -12.30 10.37 -19.93
CA LYS A 31 -12.86 10.01 -21.25
C LYS A 31 -14.16 9.21 -21.14
N ALA A 32 -14.23 8.21 -20.24
CA ALA A 32 -15.43 7.39 -20.04
C ALA A 32 -16.61 8.14 -19.40
N ILE A 33 -16.34 9.22 -18.64
CA ILE A 33 -17.39 10.09 -18.10
C ILE A 33 -17.95 11.02 -19.18
N ASP A 34 -17.08 11.51 -20.07
CA ASP A 34 -17.45 12.44 -21.15
C ASP A 34 -18.20 11.75 -22.31
N SER A 35 -17.91 10.47 -22.59
CA SER A 35 -18.56 9.71 -23.67
C SER A 35 -19.96 9.16 -23.35
N ASN A 36 -20.49 9.39 -22.14
CA ASN A 36 -21.86 8.99 -21.75
C ASN A 36 -22.18 7.49 -21.98
N GLU A 37 -21.17 6.62 -21.99
CA GLU A 37 -21.28 5.14 -22.02
C GLU A 37 -21.82 4.64 -20.67
N SER A 38 -23.10 4.91 -20.47
CA SER A 38 -23.82 4.91 -19.21
C SER A 38 -24.20 3.51 -18.68
N GLU A 39 -23.84 2.45 -19.41
CA GLU A 39 -23.99 1.06 -18.95
C GLU A 39 -22.78 0.56 -18.15
N GLU A 40 -21.54 0.89 -18.53
CA GLU A 40 -20.34 0.51 -17.78
C GLU A 40 -20.15 1.33 -16.49
N LEU A 41 -20.64 2.58 -16.49
CA LEU A 41 -20.65 3.51 -15.34
C LEU A 41 -21.51 3.06 -14.13
N LYS A 42 -22.21 1.93 -14.23
CA LYS A 42 -22.98 1.35 -13.11
C LYS A 42 -22.16 0.34 -12.28
N ARG A 43 -21.03 -0.16 -12.79
CA ARG A 43 -20.24 -1.23 -12.14
C ARG A 43 -18.76 -0.81 -11.96
N PRO A 44 -18.44 -0.01 -10.92
CA PRO A 44 -17.06 0.45 -10.65
C PRO A 44 -16.06 -0.70 -10.47
N ILE A 45 -16.51 -1.88 -10.01
CA ILE A 45 -15.70 -3.10 -9.89
C ILE A 45 -15.31 -3.64 -11.27
N ALA A 46 -16.27 -3.71 -12.20
CA ALA A 46 -16.04 -4.24 -13.54
C ALA A 46 -15.06 -3.36 -14.32
N PHE A 47 -15.28 -2.03 -14.28
CA PHE A 47 -14.37 -1.05 -14.88
C PHE A 47 -12.95 -1.15 -14.30
N SER A 48 -12.83 -1.26 -12.97
CA SER A 48 -11.52 -1.41 -12.33
C SER A 48 -10.79 -2.69 -12.77
N ASN A 49 -11.51 -3.81 -12.89
CA ASN A 49 -10.93 -5.07 -13.36
C ASN A 49 -10.54 -5.02 -14.85
N GLN A 50 -11.36 -4.39 -15.69
CA GLN A 50 -11.07 -4.21 -17.12
C GLN A 50 -9.87 -3.30 -17.34
N PHE A 51 -9.79 -2.17 -16.63
CA PHE A 51 -8.62 -1.29 -16.67
C PHE A 51 -7.34 -2.03 -16.24
N LEU A 52 -7.43 -2.81 -15.16
CA LEU A 52 -6.31 -3.61 -14.69
C LEU A 52 -5.88 -4.66 -15.72
N LYS A 53 -6.82 -5.36 -16.37
CA LYS A 53 -6.54 -6.34 -17.42
C LYS A 53 -5.86 -5.69 -18.64
N GLU A 54 -6.45 -4.62 -19.15
CA GLU A 54 -6.05 -4.00 -20.41
C GLU A 54 -4.72 -3.22 -20.31
N TYR A 55 -4.52 -2.50 -19.20
CA TYR A 55 -3.43 -1.54 -19.08
C TYR A 55 -2.30 -1.96 -18.13
N ILE A 56 -2.55 -2.92 -17.22
CA ILE A 56 -1.63 -3.24 -16.12
C ILE A 56 -1.17 -4.71 -16.14
N PHE A 57 -2.09 -5.65 -16.33
CA PHE A 57 -1.81 -7.09 -16.33
C PHE A 57 -1.66 -7.59 -17.76
N LYS A 58 -0.49 -7.34 -18.34
CA LYS A 58 -0.10 -8.04 -19.56
C LYS A 58 -0.07 -9.54 -19.26
N GLU A 59 -0.77 -10.34 -20.07
CA GLU A 59 -0.88 -11.79 -19.95
C GLU A 59 0.52 -12.40 -19.73
N LYS A 60 0.79 -12.81 -18.49
CA LYS A 60 2.00 -13.53 -18.11
C LYS A 60 1.55 -14.82 -17.46
N VAL A 61 2.00 -15.95 -17.99
CA VAL A 61 1.76 -17.27 -17.41
C VAL A 61 2.35 -17.26 -16.00
N VAL A 62 1.49 -17.32 -14.99
CA VAL A 62 1.89 -17.35 -13.58
C VAL A 62 1.82 -18.78 -13.06
N SER A 63 2.90 -19.24 -12.42
CA SER A 63 2.98 -20.60 -11.84
C SER A 63 2.61 -20.59 -10.35
N SER A 64 2.00 -21.67 -9.86
CA SER A 64 1.65 -21.85 -8.44
C SER A 64 2.84 -21.65 -7.49
N THR A 65 4.06 -21.98 -7.92
CA THR A 65 5.29 -21.75 -7.15
C THR A 65 5.57 -20.26 -6.93
N GLN A 66 5.21 -19.40 -7.88
CA GLN A 66 5.35 -17.95 -7.75
C GLN A 66 4.40 -17.38 -6.70
N LEU A 67 3.18 -17.95 -6.54
CA LEU A 67 2.29 -17.58 -5.45
C LEU A 67 2.89 -17.96 -4.10
N PHE A 68 3.42 -19.17 -3.94
CA PHE A 68 4.02 -19.59 -2.67
C PHE A 68 5.20 -18.67 -2.27
N ILE A 69 6.07 -18.34 -3.21
CA ILE A 69 7.17 -17.38 -3.00
C ILE A 69 6.62 -15.99 -2.66
N LEU A 70 5.56 -15.54 -3.34
CA LEU A 70 4.91 -14.26 -3.06
C LEU A 70 4.33 -14.22 -1.65
N LEU A 71 3.63 -15.27 -1.20
CA LEU A 71 3.07 -15.37 0.15
C LEU A 71 4.16 -15.38 1.22
N LEU A 72 5.24 -16.13 0.99
CA LEU A 72 6.37 -16.16 1.91
C LEU A 72 7.05 -14.78 1.99
N GLY A 73 7.22 -14.12 0.85
CA GLY A 73 7.75 -12.75 0.78
C GLY A 73 6.86 -11.74 1.50
N ILE A 74 5.53 -11.85 1.35
CA ILE A 74 4.55 -11.06 2.11
C ILE A 74 4.78 -11.24 3.60
N LEU A 75 4.75 -12.48 4.08
CA LEU A 75 4.86 -12.82 5.48
C LEU A 75 6.17 -12.30 6.07
N GLY A 76 7.30 -12.60 5.43
CA GLY A 76 8.62 -12.15 5.89
C GLY A 76 8.74 -10.62 5.93
N THR A 77 8.25 -9.93 4.90
CA THR A 77 8.32 -8.46 4.86
C THR A 77 7.46 -7.82 5.96
N TYR A 78 6.27 -8.36 6.23
CA TYR A 78 5.43 -7.85 7.31
C TYR A 78 6.03 -8.10 8.69
N ILE A 79 6.66 -9.24 8.94
CA ILE A 79 7.38 -9.49 10.21
C ILE A 79 8.44 -8.40 10.43
N VAL A 80 9.24 -8.10 9.40
CA VAL A 80 10.29 -7.08 9.50
C VAL A 80 9.69 -5.69 9.73
N LEU A 81 8.65 -5.31 8.99
CA LEU A 81 8.00 -4.00 9.13
C LEU A 81 7.34 -3.81 10.50
N ILE A 82 6.64 -4.85 10.99
CA ILE A 82 6.05 -4.84 12.33
C ILE A 82 7.15 -4.77 13.38
N GLY A 83 8.25 -5.51 13.22
CA GLY A 83 9.41 -5.44 14.10
C GLY A 83 10.00 -4.03 14.16
N LEU A 84 10.21 -3.38 13.00
CA LEU A 84 10.68 -2.00 12.93
C LEU A 84 9.71 -1.01 13.59
N PHE A 85 8.41 -1.17 13.35
CA PHE A 85 7.38 -0.34 13.98
C PHE A 85 7.40 -0.49 15.51
N LEU A 86 7.39 -1.72 16.02
CA LEU A 86 7.44 -2.00 17.45
C LEU A 86 8.73 -1.50 18.08
N PHE A 87 9.86 -1.66 17.40
CA PHE A 87 11.14 -1.13 17.85
C PHE A 87 11.08 0.39 18.02
N GLY A 88 10.64 1.13 16.99
CA GLY A 88 10.45 2.58 17.09
C GLY A 88 9.48 2.98 18.21
N PHE A 89 8.40 2.23 18.40
CA PHE A 89 7.42 2.50 19.45
C PHE A 89 8.00 2.28 20.85
N LEU A 90 8.67 1.16 21.08
CA LEU A 90 9.32 0.83 22.35
C LEU A 90 10.43 1.84 22.67
N THR A 91 11.29 2.15 21.70
CA THR A 91 12.35 3.15 21.90
C THR A 91 11.78 4.53 22.23
N SER A 92 10.68 4.94 21.61
CA SER A 92 10.00 6.19 21.95
C SER A 92 9.47 6.16 23.39
N LEU A 93 8.83 5.06 23.81
CA LEU A 93 8.32 4.90 25.17
C LEU A 93 9.44 4.91 26.21
N THR A 94 10.52 4.16 25.97
CA THR A 94 11.68 4.10 26.86
C THR A 94 12.35 5.47 26.98
N SER A 95 12.44 6.22 25.89
CA SER A 95 12.98 7.58 25.91
C SER A 95 12.10 8.55 26.71
N VAL A 96 10.76 8.45 26.60
CA VAL A 96 9.84 9.24 27.44
C VAL A 96 9.94 8.83 28.91
N GLN A 97 9.99 7.53 29.20
CA GLN A 97 10.13 7.00 30.56
C GLN A 97 11.41 7.50 31.23
N TYR A 98 12.49 7.62 30.47
CA TYR A 98 13.76 8.17 30.95
C TYR A 98 13.61 9.58 31.56
N PHE A 99 12.76 10.44 30.99
CA PHE A 99 12.50 11.77 31.54
C PHE A 99 11.70 11.75 32.86
N ILE A 100 11.01 10.66 33.16
CA ILE A 100 10.20 10.50 34.38
C ILE A 100 11.02 9.84 35.49
N LYS A 101 11.72 8.74 35.16
CA LYS A 101 12.58 7.99 36.07
C LYS A 101 13.84 7.56 35.32
N PRO A 102 14.95 8.31 35.45
CA PRO A 102 16.21 7.91 34.83
C PRO A 102 16.77 6.70 35.58
N GLU A 103 16.78 5.53 34.92
CA GLU A 103 17.38 4.30 35.45
C GLU A 103 18.88 4.17 35.12
N VAL A 104 19.38 4.97 34.18
CA VAL A 104 20.76 4.91 33.67
C VAL A 104 21.28 6.34 33.49
N GLU A 105 22.57 6.59 33.66
CA GLU A 105 23.15 7.93 33.42
C GLU A 105 23.43 8.15 31.93
N LEU A 106 22.39 8.43 31.15
CA LEU A 106 22.50 8.87 29.76
C LEU A 106 22.43 10.40 29.67
N SER A 107 23.18 10.97 28.73
CA SER A 107 23.04 12.40 28.43
C SER A 107 21.64 12.69 27.91
N THR A 108 21.01 13.73 28.46
CA THR A 108 19.70 14.24 28.05
C THR A 108 19.62 14.49 26.54
N VAL A 109 20.73 14.92 25.93
CA VAL A 109 20.84 15.15 24.48
C VAL A 109 20.67 13.84 23.69
N THR A 110 21.30 12.76 24.16
CA THR A 110 21.18 11.43 23.54
C THR A 110 19.74 10.94 23.61
N VAL A 111 19.07 11.14 24.75
CA VAL A 111 17.67 10.72 24.94
C VAL A 111 16.72 11.50 24.03
N LEU A 112 16.95 12.81 23.86
CA LEU A 112 16.15 13.63 22.95
C LEU A 112 16.35 13.20 21.49
N LEU A 113 17.58 12.91 21.08
CA LEU A 113 17.90 12.42 19.74
C LEU A 113 17.28 11.05 19.48
N THR A 114 17.32 10.13 20.44
CA THR A 114 16.67 8.82 20.30
C THR A 114 15.16 8.94 20.20
N LEU A 115 14.53 9.87 20.92
CA LEU A 115 13.10 10.15 20.79
C LEU A 115 12.72 10.61 19.38
N VAL A 116 13.44 11.62 18.87
CA VAL A 116 13.19 12.16 17.52
C VAL A 116 13.45 11.09 16.46
N GLY A 117 14.54 10.33 16.60
CA GLY A 117 14.86 9.21 15.71
C GLY A 117 13.78 8.12 15.71
N ALA A 118 13.27 7.76 16.89
CA ALA A 118 12.20 6.78 17.04
C ALA A 118 10.89 7.25 16.38
N LEU A 119 10.52 8.52 16.55
CA LEU A 119 9.34 9.10 15.90
C LEU A 119 9.47 9.12 14.37
N LEU A 120 10.64 9.50 13.85
CA LEU A 120 10.91 9.44 12.41
C LEU A 120 10.85 8.00 11.90
N LEU A 121 11.39 7.04 12.65
CA LEU A 121 11.35 5.61 12.30
C LEU A 121 9.91 5.09 12.25
N LEU A 122 9.04 5.50 13.17
CA LEU A 122 7.61 5.18 13.13
C LEU A 122 6.94 5.71 11.86
N ILE A 123 7.18 6.98 11.51
CA ILE A 123 6.60 7.60 10.29
C ILE A 123 7.07 6.86 9.04
N VAL A 124 8.38 6.57 8.94
CA VAL A 124 8.96 5.83 7.81
C VAL A 124 8.40 4.40 7.74
N SER A 125 8.25 3.73 8.88
CA SER A 125 7.68 2.38 8.95
C SER A 125 6.23 2.36 8.44
N LEU A 126 5.39 3.29 8.90
CA LEU A 126 4.01 3.42 8.42
C LEU A 126 3.94 3.71 6.92
N TYR A 127 4.83 4.56 6.41
CA TYR A 127 4.93 4.84 4.98
C TYR A 127 5.32 3.59 4.19
N MET A 128 6.35 2.86 4.65
CA MET A 128 6.82 1.62 4.04
C MET A 128 5.72 0.55 4.02
N ILE A 129 4.98 0.38 5.12
CA ILE A 129 3.83 -0.54 5.18
C ILE A 129 2.86 -0.22 4.05
N LYS A 130 2.44 1.04 3.89
CA LYS A 130 1.51 1.44 2.83
C LYS A 130 2.03 1.10 1.42
N VAL A 131 3.30 1.37 1.15
CA VAL A 131 3.94 1.09 -0.16
C VAL A 131 4.00 -0.40 -0.42
N VAL A 132 4.48 -1.17 0.57
CA VAL A 132 4.63 -2.63 0.50
C VAL A 132 3.28 -3.33 0.35
N THR A 133 2.25 -2.91 1.11
CA THR A 133 0.89 -3.41 0.94
C THR A 133 0.38 -3.16 -0.47
N GLY A 134 0.63 -1.97 -1.04
CA GLY A 134 0.24 -1.65 -2.41
C GLY A 134 0.92 -2.55 -3.44
N TYR A 135 2.23 -2.76 -3.31
CA TYR A 135 3.00 -3.66 -4.17
C TYR A 135 2.48 -5.10 -4.13
N PHE A 136 2.29 -5.66 -2.93
CA PHE A 136 1.81 -7.02 -2.78
C PHE A 136 0.35 -7.19 -3.24
N THR A 137 -0.50 -6.22 -2.99
CA THR A 137 -1.88 -6.22 -3.50
C THR A 137 -1.89 -6.28 -5.02
N LYS A 138 -1.04 -5.48 -5.69
CA LYS A 138 -0.90 -5.50 -7.14
C LYS A 138 -0.44 -6.87 -7.64
N LYS A 139 0.58 -7.45 -7.01
CA LYS A 139 1.11 -8.78 -7.37
C LYS A 139 0.10 -9.91 -7.16
N LEU A 140 -0.69 -9.84 -6.09
CA LEU A 140 -1.77 -10.80 -5.83
C LEU A 140 -2.89 -10.70 -6.86
N LEU A 141 -3.26 -9.48 -7.26
CA LEU A 141 -4.26 -9.26 -8.30
C LEU A 141 -3.76 -9.69 -9.68
N GLU A 142 -2.48 -9.46 -9.99
CA GLU A 142 -1.83 -9.97 -11.20
C GLU A 142 -1.92 -11.49 -11.25
N TYR A 143 -1.56 -12.17 -10.15
CA TYR A 143 -1.69 -13.63 -10.06
C TYR A 143 -3.13 -14.11 -10.21
N LYS A 144 -4.09 -13.47 -9.52
CA LYS A 144 -5.50 -13.85 -9.60
C LYS A 144 -6.06 -13.72 -11.01
N HIS A 145 -5.63 -12.71 -11.77
CA HIS A 145 -6.15 -12.45 -13.11
C HIS A 145 -5.49 -13.32 -14.19
N ASN A 146 -4.22 -13.67 -14.01
CA ASN A 146 -3.46 -14.47 -14.97
C ASN A 146 -3.46 -15.98 -14.66
N LYS A 147 -4.09 -16.41 -13.57
CA LYS A 147 -4.33 -17.82 -13.31
C LYS A 147 -5.34 -18.33 -14.35
N THR A 148 -4.83 -18.86 -15.46
CA THR A 148 -5.60 -19.73 -16.34
C THR A 148 -6.13 -20.88 -15.49
N LEU A 149 -7.46 -21.07 -15.53
CA LEU A 149 -8.15 -22.21 -14.93
C LEU A 149 -7.54 -23.53 -15.40
#